data_AF-A0A5C7LT66-F1
#
_entry.id   AF-A0A5C7LT66-F1
#
_cell.length_a   1.000
_cell.length_b   1.000
_cell.length_c   1.000
_cell.angle_alpha   90.00
_cell.angle_beta   90.00
_cell.angle_gamma   90.00
#
_symmetry.space_group_name_H-M   'P 1'
#
loop_
_entity.id
_entity.type
_entity.pdbx_description
1 polymer ?
#
loop_
_entity_poly.entity_id
_entity_poly.type
_entity_poly.pdbx_seq_one_letter_code
_entity_poly.pdbx_strand_id
1 'polypeptide(L)'
;MSASVTLPDGYHRCLCAECGEQVVLSSSFFRHVERNKLDYYCPRGHRSVLTVDSVVKERDELQRAKEYHLGRIERQEKQLAQQRGQITKLRKKLGLQ
;
A
#
# COMPACT_ATOMS: atom_id res chain seq x y z
N MET A 1 -13.42 -22.85 -6.74
CA MET A 1 -12.17 -22.67 -7.51
C MET A 1 -12.36 -21.45 -8.40
N SER A 2 -11.78 -20.30 -8.06
CA SER A 2 -11.98 -19.05 -8.79
C SER A 2 -10.82 -18.88 -9.78
N ALA A 3 -11.06 -19.13 -11.07
CA ALA A 3 -10.07 -18.88 -12.12
C ALA A 3 -9.85 -17.36 -12.24
N SER A 4 -8.65 -16.89 -11.91
CA SER A 4 -8.20 -15.55 -12.24
C SER A 4 -8.05 -15.45 -13.76
N VAL A 5 -9.09 -14.97 -14.44
CA VAL A 5 -8.99 -14.58 -15.85
C VAL A 5 -7.90 -13.52 -15.93
N THR A 6 -6.80 -13.77 -16.64
CA THR A 6 -5.81 -12.74 -16.95
C THR A 6 -6.37 -11.91 -18.10
N LEU A 7 -6.45 -10.58 -17.96
CA LEU A 7 -6.83 -9.74 -19.11
C LEU A 7 -5.67 -9.72 -20.12
N PRO A 8 -5.96 -9.63 -21.43
CA PRO A 8 -4.94 -9.36 -22.43
C PRO A 8 -4.20 -8.06 -22.10
N ASP A 9 -2.93 -7.98 -22.51
CA ASP A 9 -2.14 -6.75 -22.39
C ASP A 9 -2.89 -5.58 -23.04
N GLY A 10 -2.96 -4.45 -22.32
CA GLY A 10 -3.66 -3.26 -22.81
C GLY A 10 -5.11 -3.12 -22.34
N TYR A 11 -5.57 -3.89 -21.34
CA TYR A 11 -6.87 -3.71 -20.71
C TYR A 11 -6.76 -3.58 -19.19
N HIS A 12 -7.58 -2.71 -18.60
CA HIS A 12 -7.69 -2.47 -17.17
C HIS A 12 -9.05 -2.92 -16.67
N ARG A 13 -9.06 -3.62 -15.53
CA ARG A 13 -10.28 -4.03 -14.84
C ARG A 13 -10.62 -2.99 -13.79
N CYS A 14 -11.74 -2.29 -13.97
CA CYS A 14 -12.24 -1.28 -13.05
C CYS A 14 -13.44 -1.84 -12.30
N LEU A 15 -13.54 -1.59 -11.00
CA LEU A 15 -14.72 -1.93 -10.21
C LEU A 15 -15.50 -0.64 -9.92
N CYS A 16 -16.81 -0.65 -10.17
CA CYS A 16 -17.66 0.40 -9.65
C CYS A 16 -17.73 0.30 -8.12
N ALA A 17 -17.33 1.37 -7.41
CA ALA A 17 -17.35 1.39 -5.95
C ALA A 17 -18.77 1.30 -5.37
N GLU A 18 -19.78 1.79 -6.09
CA GLU A 18 -21.16 1.82 -5.60
C GLU A 18 -21.90 0.49 -5.81
N CYS A 19 -21.79 -0.12 -7.00
CA CYS A 19 -22.56 -1.31 -7.34
C CYS A 19 -21.72 -2.58 -7.52
N GLY A 20 -20.41 -2.52 -7.36
CA GLY A 20 -19.49 -3.65 -7.50
C GLY A 20 -19.38 -4.22 -8.92
N GLU A 21 -19.97 -3.56 -9.91
CA GLU A 21 -19.94 -3.98 -11.32
C GLU A 21 -18.51 -3.89 -11.86
N GLN A 22 -18.03 -4.96 -12.49
CA GLN A 22 -16.72 -4.97 -13.12
C GLN A 22 -16.83 -4.47 -14.55
N VAL A 23 -16.00 -3.49 -14.89
CA VAL A 23 -15.90 -2.98 -16.26
C VAL A 23 -14.48 -3.12 -16.76
N VAL A 24 -14.34 -3.63 -17.98
CA VAL A 24 -13.05 -3.75 -18.65
C VAL A 24 -12.89 -2.55 -19.58
N LEU A 25 -11.84 -1.77 -19.37
CA LEU A 25 -11.49 -0.61 -20.18
C LEU A 25 -10.20 -0.90 -20.94
N SER A 26 -10.06 -0.38 -22.16
CA SER A 26 -8.75 -0.39 -22.83
C SER A 26 -7.79 0.57 -22.13
N SER A 27 -6.48 0.30 -22.17
CA SER A 27 -5.45 1.16 -21.61
C SER A 27 -5.41 2.54 -22.23
N SER A 28 -5.75 2.67 -23.52
CA SER A 28 -5.84 3.97 -24.18
C SER A 28 -6.98 4.81 -23.60
N PHE A 29 -8.16 4.21 -23.41
CA PHE A 29 -9.32 4.88 -22.82
C PHE A 29 -9.09 5.19 -21.33
N PHE A 30 -8.57 4.21 -20.57
CA PHE A 30 -8.22 4.38 -19.16
C PHE A 30 -7.26 5.56 -18.96
N ARG A 31 -6.14 5.59 -19.69
CA ARG A 31 -5.17 6.70 -19.63
C ARG A 31 -5.76 8.03 -20.08
N HIS A 32 -6.67 8.02 -21.06
CA HIS A 32 -7.33 9.25 -21.51
C HIS A 32 -8.23 9.83 -20.41
N VAL A 33 -9.03 8.99 -19.75
CA VAL A 33 -9.89 9.42 -18.64
C VAL A 33 -9.04 9.89 -17.45
N GLU A 34 -8.00 9.15 -17.09
CA GLU A 34 -7.09 9.49 -15.99
C GLU A 34 -6.35 10.81 -16.26
N ARG A 35 -5.73 10.96 -17.44
CA ARG A 35 -4.96 12.16 -17.82
C ARG A 35 -5.81 13.42 -17.81
N ASN A 36 -7.04 13.32 -18.28
CA ASN A 36 -7.94 14.46 -18.39
C ASN A 36 -8.85 14.63 -17.16
N LYS A 37 -8.68 13.80 -16.13
CA LYS A 37 -9.53 13.77 -14.92
C LYS A 37 -11.01 13.72 -15.27
N LEU A 38 -11.36 12.98 -16.32
CA LEU A 38 -12.74 12.87 -16.77
C LEU A 38 -13.52 11.98 -15.82
N ASP A 39 -14.80 12.30 -15.67
CA ASP A 39 -15.72 11.43 -14.96
C ASP A 39 -16.04 10.22 -15.84
N TYR A 40 -15.80 9.04 -15.28
CA TYR A 40 -16.25 7.80 -15.86
C TYR A 40 -17.51 7.34 -15.13
N TYR A 41 -18.48 6.85 -15.89
CA TYR A 41 -19.73 6.33 -15.36
C TYR A 41 -19.79 4.84 -15.60
N CYS A 42 -20.17 4.09 -14.57
CA CYS A 42 -20.47 2.68 -14.77
C CYS A 42 -21.72 2.52 -15.65
N PRO A 43 -21.95 1.35 -16.27
CA PRO A 43 -23.14 1.10 -17.09
C PRO A 43 -24.48 1.31 -16.37
N ARG A 44 -24.47 1.33 -15.02
CA ARG A 44 -25.65 1.61 -14.19
C ARG A 44 -25.84 3.10 -13.84
N GLY A 45 -24.95 3.98 -14.32
CA GLY A 45 -25.03 5.43 -14.12
C GLY A 45 -24.31 5.98 -12.89
N HIS A 46 -23.62 5.14 -12.11
CA HIS A 46 -22.84 5.60 -10.95
C HIS A 46 -21.53 6.23 -11.40
N ARG A 47 -21.10 7.30 -10.72
CA ARG A 47 -19.82 7.96 -10.98
C ARG A 47 -18.71 7.08 -10.41
N SER A 48 -17.98 6.41 -11.29
CA SER A 48 -16.86 5.56 -10.91
C SER A 48 -15.56 6.34 -11.08
N VAL A 49 -14.91 6.65 -9.96
CA VAL A 49 -13.52 7.12 -10.00
C VAL A 49 -12.66 5.93 -10.45
N LEU A 50 -11.99 6.04 -11.58
CA LEU A 50 -11.14 4.98 -12.14
C LEU A 50 -9.90 4.78 -11.25
N THR A 51 -10.04 4.05 -10.16
CA THR A 51 -8.92 3.69 -9.28
C THR A 51 -8.48 2.27 -9.59
N VAL A 52 -7.66 2.11 -10.64
CA VAL A 52 -7.01 0.81 -10.92
C VAL A 52 -5.54 0.79 -10.53
N ASP A 53 -4.86 1.94 -10.50
CA ASP A 53 -3.44 2.02 -10.16
C ASP A 53 -3.15 2.64 -8.78
N SER A 54 -4.06 3.44 -8.21
CA SER A 54 -3.80 4.14 -6.95
C SER A 54 -3.73 3.21 -5.75
N VAL A 55 -4.64 2.23 -5.65
CA VAL A 55 -4.71 1.32 -4.49
C VAL A 55 -3.50 0.37 -4.44
N VAL A 56 -3.02 -0.10 -5.59
CA VAL A 56 -1.82 -0.96 -5.65
C VAL A 56 -0.57 -0.14 -5.32
N LYS A 57 -0.44 1.07 -5.87
CA LYS A 57 0.68 1.98 -5.53
C LYS A 57 0.66 2.38 -4.07
N GLU A 58 -0.49 2.74 -3.51
CA GLU A 58 -0.65 3.08 -2.09
C GLU A 58 -0.33 1.87 -1.20
N ARG A 59 -0.76 0.66 -1.56
CA ARG A 59 -0.41 -0.56 -0.84
C ARG A 59 1.10 -0.79 -0.84
N ASP A 60 1.76 -0.66 -1.98
CA ASP A 60 3.19 -0.90 -2.12
C ASP A 60 4.03 0.22 -1.46
N GLU A 61 3.52 1.45 -1.41
CA GLU A 61 4.10 2.55 -0.62
C GLU A 61 3.94 2.33 0.89
N LEU A 62 2.75 1.92 1.35
CA LEU A 62 2.49 1.57 2.74
C LEU A 62 3.35 0.38 3.20
N GLN A 63 3.53 -0.62 2.34
CA GLN A 63 4.38 -1.77 2.63
C GLN A 63 5.85 -1.35 2.80
N ARG A 64 6.38 -0.49 1.91
CA ARG A 64 7.73 0.07 2.05
C ARG A 64 7.90 0.93 3.29
N ALA A 65 6.91 1.75 3.62
CA ALA A 65 6.91 2.55 4.85
C ALA A 65 6.93 1.64 6.10
N LYS A 66 6.12 0.59 6.11
CA LYS A 66 6.08 -0.40 7.21
C LYS A 66 7.45 -1.05 7.40
N GLU A 67 8.08 -1.54 6.34
CA GLU A 67 9.40 -2.18 6.41
C GLU A 67 10.47 -1.21 6.95
N TYR A 68 10.46 0.05 6.49
CA TYR A 68 11.35 1.08 7.00
C TYR A 68 11.17 1.31 8.51
N HIS A 69 9.92 1.43 8.97
CA HIS A 69 9.62 1.67 10.38
C HIS A 69 9.99 0.47 11.26
N LEU A 70 9.73 -0.76 10.81
CA LEU A 70 10.16 -1.97 11.53
C LEU A 70 11.67 -2.01 11.69
N GLY A 71 12.44 -1.77 10.62
CA GLY A 71 13.90 -1.72 10.71
C GLY A 71 14.42 -0.59 11.62
N ARG A 72 13.69 0.53 11.73
CA ARG A 72 14.02 1.61 12.68
C ARG A 72 13.78 1.16 14.13
N ILE A 73 12.67 0.49 14.42
CA ILE A 73 12.34 -0.01 15.76
C ILE A 73 13.39 -1.02 16.21
N GLU A 74 13.76 -1.99 15.36
CA GLU A 74 14.79 -2.98 15.70
C GLU A 74 16.14 -2.35 16.07
N ARG A 75 16.55 -1.30 15.35
CA ARG A 75 17.79 -0.55 15.67
C ARG A 75 17.68 0.15 17.01
N GLN A 76 16.53 0.76 17.31
CA GLN A 76 16.29 1.42 18.59
C GLN A 76 16.28 0.43 19.75
N GLU A 77 15.67 -0.75 19.58
CA GLU A 77 15.68 -1.81 20.59
C GLU A 77 17.10 -2.32 20.89
N LYS A 78 17.92 -2.52 19.84
CA LYS A 78 19.35 -2.88 20.03
C LYS A 78 20.11 -1.82 20.80
N GLN A 79 19.89 -0.53 20.50
CA GLN A 79 20.51 0.57 21.23
C GLN A 79 20.06 0.62 22.70
N LEU A 80 18.76 0.45 22.96
CA LEU A 80 18.22 0.40 24.31
C LEU A 80 18.78 -0.79 25.10
N ALA A 81 18.90 -1.96 24.48
CA ALA A 81 19.51 -3.14 25.10
C ALA A 81 20.98 -2.88 25.47
N GLN A 82 21.75 -2.24 24.58
CA GLN A 82 23.13 -1.84 24.86
C GLN A 82 23.23 -0.83 26.01
N GLN A 83 22.39 0.20 26.01
CA GLN A 83 22.34 1.20 27.09
C GLN A 83 21.97 0.57 28.43
N ARG A 84 20.97 -0.32 28.46
CA ARG A 84 20.62 -1.11 29.66
C ARG A 84 21.82 -1.92 30.14
N GLY A 85 22.54 -2.58 29.24
CA GLY A 85 23.76 -3.32 29.58
C GLY A 85 24.86 -2.44 30.16
N GLN A 86 25.06 -1.24 29.63
CA GLN A 86 26.03 -0.27 30.15
C GLN A 86 25.62 0.23 31.55
N ILE A 87 24.34 0.57 31.75
CA ILE A 87 23.81 0.99 33.04
C ILE A 87 23.99 -0.12 34.08
N THR A 88 23.66 -1.37 33.75
CA THR A 88 23.86 -2.51 34.65
C THR A 88 25.33 -2.68 35.03
N LYS A 89 26.25 -2.54 34.07
CA LYS A 89 27.70 -2.57 34.35
C LYS A 89 28.13 -1.43 35.26
N LEU A 90 27.60 -0.22 35.04
CA LEU A 90 27.90 0.96 35.87
C LEU A 90 27.36 0.80 37.30
N ARG A 91 26.12 0.34 37.46
CA ARG A 91 25.52 0.05 38.78
C ARG A 91 26.35 -0.96 39.57
N LYS A 92 26.79 -2.05 38.92
CA LYS A 92 27.70 -3.04 39.52
C LYS A 92 29.03 -2.43 39.99
N LYS A 93 29.63 -1.52 39.21
CA LYS A 93 30.87 -0.83 39.59
C LYS A 93 30.68 0.12 40.77
N LEU A 94 29.50 0.74 40.88
CA LEU A 94 29.16 1.68 41.96
C LEU A 94 28.61 0.98 43.22
N GLY A 95 28.48 -0.35 43.24
CA GLY A 95 27.93 -1.09 44.38
C GLY A 95 26.44 -0.86 44.62
N LEU A 96 25.74 -0.27 43.66
CA LEU A 96 24.31 -0.02 43.70
C LEU A 96 23.59 -1.27 43.17
N GLN A 97 22.86 -1.97 44.05
CA GLN A 97 22.00 -3.09 43.68
C GLN A 97 20.73 -2.61 42.98
#